data_AF-A0A4Z2IB70-F1
#
_entry.id   AF-A0A4Z2IB70-F1
#
_cell.length_a   1.000
_cell.length_b   1.000
_cell.length_c   1.000
_cell.angle_alpha   90.00
_cell.angle_beta   90.00
_cell.angle_gamma   90.00
#
_symmetry.space_group_name_H-M   'P 1'
#
loop_
_entity.id
_entity.type
_entity.pdbx_description
1 polymer ?
#
loop_
_entity_poly.entity_id
_entity_poly.type
_entity_poly.pdbx_seq_one_letter_code
_entity_poly.pdbx_strand_id
1 'polypeptide(L)'
;MKKIKILGVANLPQKDREEYNTILSTMDSIYSTAKVHPEPNISWSLEPELTDIMATSRSYKRLLFAWEAWHNASGVPLRAQYPRFVELSNAASQADGFNDTGADWRSWYETPTFEQDIEALYRTIEPLYQNLHAFVRRKLYNQYGSKYINLKGPIPAHLLGNMWAQTWNNIYDMMIPFPDKPNLDVTDEMVKQGYNATHMFRVAEDFFTSLNLEEMPDEFWEGSMLVKPEGREVVCHASAWDFYNRRDFRIKQCTTVTMEQLFTVHHEMGHIQYYLQYKDQPVGFRRGANPGFHEAIGDVLSLSVSTPKHLHSIKLLESGTSDTETDTNYLLKMALEKIAFLPFGYLIDQWRWGVFKGNTPPERYNAEWWYLR
;
A
#
# COMPACT_ATOMS: atom_id res chain seq x y z
N MET A 1 -31.77 -5.41 5.31
CA MET A 1 -31.77 -5.40 6.78
C MET A 1 -30.55 -6.06 7.44
N LYS A 2 -29.95 -7.14 6.89
CA LYS A 2 -28.80 -7.82 7.53
C LYS A 2 -27.64 -6.87 7.91
N LYS A 3 -27.25 -5.95 7.03
CA LYS A 3 -26.10 -5.03 7.25
C LYS A 3 -26.34 -3.90 8.27
N ILE A 4 -27.60 -3.56 8.58
CA ILE A 4 -27.93 -2.52 9.57
C ILE A 4 -27.94 -3.11 11.00
N LYS A 5 -27.87 -4.44 11.12
CA LYS A 5 -27.86 -5.14 12.42
C LYS A 5 -26.46 -5.30 13.02
N ILE A 6 -25.40 -5.06 12.24
CA ILE A 6 -24.02 -5.12 12.70
C ILE A 6 -23.66 -3.72 13.19
N LEU A 7 -23.39 -3.58 14.49
CA LEU A 7 -23.11 -2.30 15.13
C LEU A 7 -21.61 -2.05 15.28
N GLY A 8 -20.78 -3.10 15.18
CA GLY A 8 -19.35 -3.05 15.38
C GLY A 8 -19.01 -2.51 16.77
N VAL A 9 -18.06 -1.59 16.82
CA VAL A 9 -17.59 -0.95 18.06
C VAL A 9 -18.68 -0.17 18.80
N ALA A 10 -19.81 0.13 18.15
CA ALA A 10 -20.95 0.75 18.82
C ALA A 10 -21.66 -0.18 19.82
N ASN A 11 -21.43 -1.50 19.75
CA ASN A 11 -21.90 -2.48 20.74
C ASN A 11 -21.19 -2.41 22.09
N LEU A 12 -19.97 -1.87 22.12
CA LEU A 12 -19.19 -1.81 23.35
C LEU A 12 -19.87 -0.88 24.36
N PRO A 13 -19.77 -1.19 25.67
CA PRO A 13 -20.10 -0.22 26.72
C PRO A 13 -19.42 1.12 26.45
N GLN A 14 -20.07 2.22 26.79
CA GLN A 14 -19.60 3.57 26.44
C GLN A 14 -18.12 3.80 26.81
N LYS A 15 -17.71 3.39 28.01
CA LYS A 15 -16.32 3.50 28.49
C LYS A 15 -15.33 2.74 27.59
N ASP A 16 -15.65 1.50 27.25
CA ASP A 16 -14.80 0.63 26.43
C ASP A 16 -14.73 1.14 24.98
N ARG A 17 -15.83 1.71 24.47
CA ARG A 17 -15.87 2.36 23.16
C ARG A 17 -15.02 3.64 23.11
N GLU A 18 -15.08 4.46 24.15
CA GLU A 18 -14.22 5.65 24.28
C GLU A 18 -12.75 5.27 24.37
N GLU A 19 -12.42 4.21 25.12
CA GLU A 19 -11.08 3.64 25.20
C GLU A 19 -10.61 3.12 23.83
N TYR A 20 -11.44 2.34 23.13
CA TYR A 20 -11.14 1.83 21.79
C TYR A 20 -10.80 2.96 20.80
N ASN A 21 -11.64 3.99 20.75
CA ASN A 21 -11.42 5.14 19.88
C ASN A 21 -10.15 5.91 20.23
N THR A 22 -9.85 6.05 21.53
CA THR A 22 -8.62 6.69 22.01
C THR A 22 -7.38 5.89 21.62
N ILE A 23 -7.44 4.56 21.75
CA ILE A 23 -6.34 3.67 21.37
C ILE A 23 -6.09 3.74 19.85
N LEU A 24 -7.13 3.66 19.03
CA LEU A 24 -7.01 3.83 17.58
C LEU A 24 -6.35 5.16 17.21
N SER A 25 -6.87 6.27 17.72
CA SER A 25 -6.31 7.60 17.46
C SER A 25 -4.86 7.73 17.94
N THR A 26 -4.52 7.10 19.07
CA THR A 26 -3.15 7.08 19.59
C THR A 26 -2.22 6.29 18.68
N MET A 27 -2.64 5.11 18.21
CA MET A 27 -1.85 4.30 17.28
C MET A 27 -1.62 5.03 15.95
N ASP A 28 -2.67 5.64 15.38
CA ASP A 28 -2.57 6.42 14.15
C ASP A 28 -1.63 7.63 14.31
N SER A 29 -1.70 8.32 15.45
CA SER A 29 -0.82 9.45 15.78
C SER A 29 0.64 9.03 15.93
N ILE A 30 0.90 7.94 16.66
CA ILE A 30 2.26 7.37 16.80
C ILE A 30 2.83 7.06 15.42
N TYR A 31 2.08 6.36 14.58
CA TYR A 31 2.56 5.98 13.26
C TYR A 31 2.79 7.19 12.35
N SER A 32 1.83 8.13 12.29
CA SER A 32 1.91 9.26 11.37
C SER A 32 2.94 10.33 11.75
N THR A 33 3.25 10.49 13.04
CA THR A 33 4.16 11.52 13.54
C THR A 33 5.52 11.01 13.98
N ALA A 34 5.77 9.69 13.89
CA ALA A 34 7.05 9.11 14.26
C ALA A 34 8.19 9.71 13.41
N LYS A 35 9.28 10.07 14.09
CA LYS A 35 10.49 10.64 13.49
C LYS A 35 11.71 9.85 13.90
N VAL A 36 12.62 9.66 12.96
CA VAL A 36 13.94 9.08 13.17
C VAL A 36 14.97 10.20 13.26
N HIS A 37 15.82 10.17 14.28
CA HIS A 37 16.84 11.18 14.52
C HIS A 37 18.24 10.59 14.29
N PRO A 38 18.82 10.72 13.07
CA PRO A 38 20.20 10.28 12.82
C PRO A 38 21.24 11.12 13.58
N GLU A 39 20.91 12.38 13.86
CA GLU A 39 21.71 13.34 14.61
C GLU A 39 20.77 14.22 15.46
N PRO A 40 21.25 14.87 16.55
CA PRO A 40 20.39 15.62 17.46
C PRO A 40 19.52 16.71 16.82
N ASN A 41 19.97 17.29 15.70
CA ASN A 41 19.27 18.38 15.01
C ASN A 41 18.64 17.95 13.66
N ILE A 42 18.70 16.67 13.32
CA ILE A 42 18.16 16.14 12.07
C ILE A 42 17.02 15.18 12.40
N SER A 43 15.91 15.33 11.71
CA SER A 43 14.73 14.47 11.87
C SER A 43 14.26 14.02 10.50
N TRP A 44 13.99 12.73 10.36
CA TRP A 44 13.41 12.12 9.17
C TRP A 44 12.03 11.58 9.52
N SER A 45 11.00 12.07 8.83
CA SER A 45 9.68 11.48 8.89
C SER A 45 9.62 10.25 7.97
N LEU A 46 8.59 9.41 8.14
CA LEU A 46 8.35 8.32 7.19
C LEU A 46 8.26 8.85 5.76
N GLU A 47 7.42 9.86 5.56
CA GLU A 47 7.23 10.52 4.28
C GLU A 47 7.63 12.02 4.33
N PRO A 48 8.54 12.48 3.44
CA PRO A 48 9.18 11.71 2.36
C PRO A 48 10.52 11.04 2.76
N GLU A 49 11.19 11.44 3.85
CA GLU A 49 12.63 11.19 4.01
C GLU A 49 13.01 9.71 4.10
N LEU A 50 12.34 8.94 4.97
CA LEU A 50 12.69 7.52 5.13
C LEU A 50 12.29 6.70 3.91
N THR A 51 11.13 6.98 3.30
CA THR A 51 10.70 6.32 2.07
C THR A 51 11.70 6.57 0.93
N ASP A 52 12.16 7.81 0.76
CA ASP A 52 13.20 8.15 -0.23
C ASP A 52 14.51 7.41 0.05
N ILE A 53 14.97 7.39 1.31
CA ILE A 53 16.18 6.63 1.70
C ILE A 53 16.03 5.15 1.34
N MET A 54 14.90 4.53 1.67
CA MET A 54 14.66 3.11 1.38
C MET A 54 14.60 2.83 -0.12
N ALA A 55 14.05 3.75 -0.91
CA ALA A 55 13.92 3.62 -2.35
C ALA A 55 15.25 3.82 -3.10
N THR A 56 16.04 4.83 -2.74
CA THR A 56 17.18 5.29 -3.54
C THR A 56 18.55 4.88 -3.00
N SER A 57 18.69 4.66 -1.69
CA SER A 57 19.97 4.27 -1.11
C SER A 57 20.39 2.87 -1.58
N ARG A 58 21.69 2.70 -1.83
CA ARG A 58 22.33 1.40 -2.09
C ARG A 58 23.38 1.04 -1.03
N SER A 59 23.38 1.77 0.09
CA SER A 59 24.26 1.51 1.23
C SER A 59 23.58 0.61 2.24
N TYR A 60 24.09 -0.62 2.40
CA TYR A 60 23.56 -1.61 3.35
C TYR A 60 23.39 -1.01 4.76
N LYS A 61 24.41 -0.31 5.27
CA LYS A 61 24.39 0.27 6.63
C LYS A 61 23.35 1.38 6.77
N ARG A 62 23.19 2.22 5.75
CA ARG A 62 22.21 3.31 5.77
C ARG A 62 20.78 2.79 5.73
N LEU A 63 20.54 1.79 4.87
CA LEU A 63 19.24 1.10 4.77
C LEU A 63 18.91 0.39 6.08
N LEU A 64 19.86 -0.35 6.67
CA LEU A 64 19.66 -1.02 7.95
C LEU A 64 19.32 -0.03 9.06
N PHE A 65 20.07 1.08 9.17
CA PHE A 65 19.80 2.12 10.17
C PHE A 65 18.39 2.70 10.00
N ALA A 66 18.01 3.11 8.79
CA ALA A 66 16.70 3.68 8.53
C ALA A 66 15.57 2.70 8.87
N TRP A 67 15.73 1.44 8.47
CA TRP A 67 14.76 0.38 8.73
C TRP A 67 14.63 0.08 10.23
N GLU A 68 15.73 -0.15 10.94
CA GLU A 68 15.71 -0.44 12.38
C GLU A 68 15.18 0.74 13.19
N ALA A 69 15.66 1.95 12.89
CA ALA A 69 15.27 3.16 13.61
C ALA A 69 13.78 3.47 13.43
N TRP A 70 13.21 3.24 12.24
CA TRP A 70 11.78 3.39 12.00
C TRP A 70 10.97 2.42 12.87
N HIS A 71 11.31 1.14 12.86
CA HIS A 71 10.60 0.12 13.64
C HIS A 71 10.74 0.37 15.15
N ASN A 72 11.85 0.94 15.60
CA ASN A 72 12.03 1.35 16.99
C ASN A 72 11.18 2.58 17.35
N ALA A 73 11.11 3.58 16.48
CA ALA A 73 10.39 4.82 16.74
C ALA A 73 8.87 4.65 16.67
N SER A 74 8.36 3.85 15.73
CA SER A 74 6.91 3.62 15.53
C SER A 74 6.42 2.32 16.17
N GLY A 75 7.11 1.20 15.91
CA GLY A 75 6.66 -0.14 16.28
C GLY A 75 6.69 -0.41 17.80
N VAL A 76 7.74 0.06 18.50
CA VAL A 76 7.87 -0.17 19.96
C VAL A 76 6.75 0.52 20.75
N PRO A 77 6.41 1.81 20.51
CA PRO A 77 5.27 2.42 21.18
C PRO A 77 3.92 1.78 20.80
N LEU A 78 3.74 1.39 19.53
CA LEU A 78 2.52 0.70 19.06
C LEU A 78 2.28 -0.63 19.78
N ARG A 79 3.36 -1.37 20.10
CA ARG A 79 3.29 -2.66 20.80
C ARG A 79 2.52 -2.58 22.11
N ALA A 80 2.60 -1.46 22.84
CA ALA A 80 1.92 -1.31 24.13
C ALA A 80 0.39 -1.16 23.98
N GLN A 81 -0.07 -0.62 22.86
CA GLN A 81 -1.48 -0.33 22.59
C GLN A 81 -2.21 -1.52 21.96
N TYR A 82 -1.51 -2.28 21.12
CA TYR A 82 -2.10 -3.31 20.26
C TYR A 82 -2.87 -4.42 21.00
N PRO A 83 -2.41 -4.97 22.15
CA PRO A 83 -3.15 -6.02 22.85
C PRO A 83 -4.54 -5.58 23.32
N ARG A 84 -4.65 -4.37 23.88
CA ARG A 84 -5.93 -3.82 24.36
C ARG A 84 -6.85 -3.49 23.19
N PHE A 85 -6.30 -3.00 22.08
CA PHE A 85 -7.03 -2.85 20.82
C PHE A 85 -7.64 -4.18 20.36
N VAL A 86 -6.86 -5.26 20.33
CA VAL A 86 -7.32 -6.60 19.91
C VAL A 86 -8.45 -7.10 20.81
N GLU A 87 -8.30 -6.95 22.13
CA GLU A 87 -9.32 -7.36 23.12
C GLU A 87 -10.66 -6.64 22.87
N LEU A 88 -10.63 -5.30 22.79
CA LEU A 88 -11.81 -4.49 22.58
C LEU A 88 -12.45 -4.72 21.20
N SER A 89 -11.62 -4.87 20.16
CA SER A 89 -12.09 -5.18 18.81
C SER A 89 -12.82 -6.53 18.78
N ASN A 90 -12.25 -7.56 19.41
CA ASN A 90 -12.88 -8.87 19.48
C ASN A 90 -14.19 -8.83 20.28
N ALA A 91 -14.22 -8.12 21.41
CA ALA A 91 -15.44 -7.97 22.20
C ALA A 91 -16.57 -7.30 21.39
N ALA A 92 -16.24 -6.31 20.56
CA ALA A 92 -17.20 -5.67 19.67
C ALA A 92 -17.78 -6.64 18.63
N SER A 93 -16.92 -7.37 17.90
CA SER A 93 -17.37 -8.35 16.90
C SER A 93 -18.12 -9.53 17.53
N GLN A 94 -17.76 -9.94 18.74
CA GLN A 94 -18.48 -10.99 19.49
C GLN A 94 -19.89 -10.56 19.89
N ALA A 95 -20.08 -9.28 20.25
CA ALA A 95 -21.40 -8.73 20.51
C ALA A 95 -22.31 -8.73 19.26
N ASP A 96 -21.74 -8.66 18.06
CA ASP A 96 -22.45 -8.84 16.79
C ASP A 96 -22.64 -10.31 16.37
N GLY A 97 -22.14 -11.26 17.18
CA GLY A 97 -22.29 -12.69 16.96
C GLY A 97 -21.20 -13.35 16.11
N PHE A 98 -20.08 -12.67 15.86
CA PHE A 98 -18.89 -13.27 15.25
C PHE A 98 -17.98 -13.92 16.30
N ASN A 99 -17.12 -14.85 15.89
CA ASN A 99 -16.17 -15.48 16.82
C ASN A 99 -15.07 -14.51 17.29
N ASP A 100 -14.59 -13.67 16.38
CA ASP A 100 -13.49 -12.73 16.54
C ASP A 100 -13.56 -11.65 15.45
N THR A 101 -12.73 -10.61 15.56
CA THR A 101 -12.63 -9.51 14.58
C THR A 101 -12.28 -10.03 13.18
N GLY A 102 -11.41 -11.03 13.08
CA GLY A 102 -11.04 -11.60 11.78
C GLY A 102 -12.22 -12.29 11.10
N ALA A 103 -13.07 -12.99 11.86
CA ALA A 103 -14.29 -13.59 11.34
C ALA A 103 -15.29 -12.55 10.81
N ASP A 104 -15.44 -11.42 11.49
CA ASP A 104 -16.20 -10.27 11.00
C ASP A 104 -15.62 -9.75 9.67
N TRP A 105 -14.32 -9.45 9.60
CA TRP A 105 -13.70 -8.93 8.38
C TRP A 105 -13.84 -9.88 7.19
N ARG A 106 -13.62 -11.19 7.39
CA ARG A 106 -13.79 -12.20 6.33
C ARG A 106 -15.25 -12.34 5.88
N SER A 107 -16.21 -12.03 6.75
CA SER A 107 -17.64 -12.08 6.40
C SER A 107 -18.02 -11.12 5.27
N TRP A 108 -17.22 -10.06 5.04
CA TRP A 108 -17.48 -9.06 4.01
C TRP A 108 -17.36 -9.61 2.58
N TYR A 109 -16.70 -10.76 2.42
CA TYR A 109 -16.58 -11.48 1.16
C TYR A 109 -17.75 -12.45 0.92
N GLU A 110 -18.56 -12.73 1.95
CA GLU A 110 -19.71 -13.66 1.89
C GLU A 110 -19.34 -15.06 1.33
N THR A 111 -18.09 -15.49 1.53
CA THR A 111 -17.54 -16.76 1.05
C THR A 111 -17.13 -17.64 2.22
N PRO A 112 -17.83 -18.78 2.48
CA PRO A 112 -17.48 -19.68 3.58
C PRO A 112 -16.09 -20.30 3.48
N THR A 113 -15.56 -20.40 2.26
CA THR A 113 -14.25 -21.00 1.91
C THR A 113 -13.14 -19.96 1.73
N PHE A 114 -13.35 -18.71 2.15
CA PHE A 114 -12.44 -17.60 1.83
C PHE A 114 -10.97 -17.88 2.19
N GLU A 115 -10.70 -18.44 3.39
CA GLU A 115 -9.32 -18.76 3.79
C GLU A 115 -8.68 -19.82 2.88
N GLN A 116 -9.45 -20.85 2.48
CA GLN A 116 -8.98 -21.91 1.59
C GLN A 116 -8.77 -21.43 0.16
N ASP A 117 -9.67 -20.56 -0.32
CA ASP A 117 -9.61 -20.00 -1.67
C ASP A 117 -8.36 -19.11 -1.83
N ILE A 118 -8.02 -18.29 -0.83
CA ILE A 118 -6.82 -17.46 -0.84
C ILE A 118 -5.54 -18.30 -0.76
N GLU A 119 -5.48 -19.32 0.11
CA GLU A 119 -4.33 -20.25 0.16
C GLU A 119 -4.15 -20.96 -1.20
N ALA A 120 -5.24 -21.46 -1.79
CA ALA A 120 -5.20 -22.13 -3.09
C ALA A 120 -4.68 -21.18 -4.19
N LEU A 121 -5.15 -19.93 -4.22
CA LEU A 121 -4.66 -18.90 -5.14
C LEU A 121 -3.17 -18.62 -4.94
N TYR A 122 -2.72 -18.44 -3.70
CA TYR A 122 -1.31 -18.22 -3.40
C TYR A 122 -0.42 -19.37 -3.91
N ARG A 123 -0.85 -20.62 -3.73
CA ARG A 123 -0.12 -21.81 -4.24
C ARG A 123 0.05 -21.82 -5.76
N THR A 124 -0.88 -21.25 -6.52
CA THR A 124 -0.73 -21.16 -7.98
C THR A 124 0.36 -20.17 -8.40
N ILE A 125 0.63 -19.16 -7.56
CA ILE A 125 1.56 -18.06 -7.84
C ILE A 125 2.93 -18.31 -7.21
N GLU A 126 2.98 -19.10 -6.14
CA GLU A 126 4.20 -19.45 -5.39
C GLU A 126 5.39 -19.82 -6.31
N PRO A 127 5.25 -20.64 -7.37
CA PRO A 127 6.38 -20.96 -8.25
C PRO A 127 6.98 -19.73 -8.94
N LEU A 128 6.14 -18.77 -9.37
CA LEU A 128 6.60 -17.54 -10.01
C LEU A 128 7.31 -16.64 -8.99
N TYR A 129 6.74 -16.49 -7.79
CA TYR A 129 7.37 -15.72 -6.71
C TYR A 129 8.73 -16.31 -6.31
N GLN A 130 8.85 -17.65 -6.19
CA GLN A 130 10.11 -18.30 -5.84
C GLN A 130 11.20 -18.04 -6.89
N ASN A 131 10.86 -18.03 -8.18
CA ASN A 131 11.79 -17.67 -9.25
C ASN A 131 12.20 -16.19 -9.19
N LEU A 132 11.24 -15.28 -9.00
CA LEU A 132 11.51 -13.85 -8.81
C LEU A 132 12.42 -13.61 -7.60
N HIS A 133 12.10 -14.21 -6.45
CA HIS A 133 12.88 -14.13 -5.23
C HIS A 133 14.31 -14.65 -5.44
N ALA A 134 14.50 -15.79 -6.10
CA ALA A 134 15.83 -16.33 -6.38
C ALA A 134 16.65 -15.42 -7.30
N PHE A 135 16.02 -14.84 -8.33
CA PHE A 135 16.64 -13.87 -9.22
C PHE A 135 17.07 -12.60 -8.47
N VAL A 136 16.16 -12.00 -7.71
CA VAL A 136 16.44 -10.78 -6.91
C VAL A 136 17.54 -11.05 -5.89
N ARG A 137 17.49 -12.19 -5.18
CA ARG A 137 18.54 -12.60 -4.24
C ARG A 137 19.91 -12.69 -4.91
N ARG A 138 19.99 -13.19 -6.15
CA ARG A 138 21.25 -13.24 -6.92
C ARG A 138 21.73 -11.83 -7.28
N LYS A 139 20.85 -10.95 -7.74
CA LYS A 139 21.21 -9.56 -8.08
C LYS A 139 21.68 -8.78 -6.84
N LEU A 140 21.00 -8.93 -5.71
CA LEU A 140 21.42 -8.37 -4.42
C LEU A 140 22.76 -8.94 -3.96
N TYR A 141 23.02 -10.23 -4.18
CA TYR A 141 24.34 -10.81 -3.89
C TYR A 141 25.44 -10.15 -4.72
N ASN A 142 25.20 -9.85 -5.99
CA ASN A 142 26.19 -9.19 -6.84
C ASN A 142 26.47 -7.76 -6.36
N GLN A 143 25.45 -7.05 -5.86
CA GLN A 143 25.59 -5.69 -5.35
C GLN A 143 26.24 -5.62 -3.96
N TYR A 144 25.73 -6.41 -3.00
CA TYR A 144 26.11 -6.31 -1.59
C TYR A 144 27.17 -7.34 -1.18
N GLY A 145 27.35 -8.41 -1.95
CA GLY A 145 28.35 -9.43 -1.70
C GLY A 145 27.93 -10.54 -0.73
N SER A 146 28.75 -11.58 -0.66
CA SER A 146 28.52 -12.80 0.13
C SER A 146 28.47 -12.60 1.64
N LYS A 147 29.05 -11.49 2.13
CA LYS A 147 28.99 -11.12 3.54
C LYS A 147 27.55 -10.87 4.01
N TYR A 148 26.72 -10.32 3.14
CA TYR A 148 25.37 -9.87 3.50
C TYR A 148 24.27 -10.76 2.93
N ILE A 149 24.53 -11.42 1.79
CA ILE A 149 23.53 -12.24 1.11
C ILE A 149 23.94 -13.71 1.06
N ASN A 150 23.11 -14.58 1.65
CA ASN A 150 23.21 -16.02 1.47
C ASN A 150 22.36 -16.46 0.27
N LEU A 151 22.97 -17.02 -0.76
CA LEU A 151 22.29 -17.47 -1.98
C LEU A 151 21.28 -18.62 -1.77
N LYS A 152 21.28 -19.25 -0.61
CA LYS A 152 20.33 -20.30 -0.21
C LYS A 152 19.43 -19.89 0.97
N GLY A 153 19.58 -18.67 1.49
CA GLY A 153 18.82 -18.14 2.62
C GLY A 153 17.76 -17.09 2.23
N PRO A 154 17.01 -16.55 3.19
CA PRO A 154 16.10 -15.44 2.96
C PRO A 154 16.86 -14.15 2.56
N ILE A 155 16.14 -13.20 1.97
CA ILE A 155 16.67 -11.86 1.65
C ILE A 155 16.53 -10.95 2.90
N PRO A 156 17.56 -10.18 3.29
CA PRO A 156 17.41 -9.16 4.33
C PRO A 156 16.34 -8.11 3.96
N ALA A 157 15.33 -7.94 4.81
CA ALA A 157 14.13 -7.15 4.50
C ALA A 157 14.39 -5.67 4.16
N HIS A 158 15.45 -5.07 4.69
CA HIS A 158 15.78 -3.66 4.46
C HIS A 158 16.42 -3.37 3.09
N LEU A 159 16.60 -4.37 2.22
CA LEU A 159 17.29 -4.23 0.92
C LEU A 159 16.36 -4.17 -0.29
N LEU A 160 15.05 -4.12 -0.07
CA LEU A 160 14.06 -4.36 -1.11
C LEU A 160 13.35 -3.07 -1.59
N GLY A 161 13.97 -1.90 -1.40
CA GLY A 161 13.48 -0.64 -1.98
C GLY A 161 12.25 -0.02 -1.28
N ASN A 162 11.77 -0.66 -0.21
CA ASN A 162 10.56 -0.27 0.51
C ASN A 162 10.73 -0.61 2.00
N MET A 163 10.14 0.21 2.89
CA MET A 163 10.26 0.06 4.35
C MET A 163 9.82 -1.32 4.87
N TRP A 164 8.82 -1.93 4.24
CA TRP A 164 8.27 -3.23 4.64
C TRP A 164 8.69 -4.38 3.71
N ALA A 165 9.41 -4.06 2.64
CA ALA A 165 9.67 -4.97 1.52
C ALA A 165 8.41 -5.54 0.87
N GLN A 166 7.31 -4.77 0.88
CA GLN A 166 6.04 -5.21 0.30
C GLN A 166 6.02 -5.11 -1.23
N THR A 167 6.76 -4.15 -1.78
CA THR A 167 6.98 -3.97 -3.22
C THR A 167 8.46 -3.69 -3.46
N TRP A 168 9.00 -4.21 -4.56
CA TRP A 168 10.43 -4.23 -4.86
C TRP A 168 10.77 -3.45 -6.14
N ASN A 169 9.84 -2.65 -6.66
CA ASN A 169 10.02 -1.86 -7.89
C ASN A 169 11.15 -0.81 -7.75
N ASN A 170 11.39 -0.27 -6.56
CA ASN A 170 12.40 0.76 -6.32
C ASN A 170 13.85 0.27 -6.40
N ILE A 171 14.07 -1.05 -6.50
CA ILE A 171 15.40 -1.63 -6.77
C ILE A 171 15.58 -2.04 -8.25
N TYR A 172 14.65 -1.66 -9.13
CA TYR A 172 14.65 -2.08 -10.54
C TYR A 172 15.94 -1.75 -11.28
N ASP A 173 16.58 -0.62 -10.98
CA ASP A 173 17.90 -0.22 -11.50
C ASP A 173 18.98 -1.30 -11.36
N MET A 174 18.94 -2.07 -10.25
CA MET A 174 19.87 -3.20 -10.03
C MET A 174 19.40 -4.50 -10.70
N MET A 175 18.14 -4.57 -11.11
CA MET A 175 17.48 -5.77 -11.59
C MET A 175 17.43 -5.86 -13.11
N ILE A 176 17.66 -4.76 -13.84
CA ILE A 176 17.50 -4.65 -15.29
C ILE A 176 18.18 -5.83 -16.03
N PRO A 177 17.41 -6.67 -16.74
CA PRO A 177 17.95 -7.74 -17.57
C PRO A 177 18.68 -7.23 -18.81
N PHE A 178 18.10 -6.25 -19.50
CA PHE A 178 18.62 -5.68 -20.75
C PHE A 178 18.88 -4.17 -20.58
N PRO A 179 20.08 -3.76 -20.10
CA PRO A 179 20.38 -2.37 -19.74
C PRO A 179 20.50 -1.43 -20.94
N ASP A 180 20.70 -1.94 -22.15
CA ASP A 180 20.82 -1.14 -23.38
C ASP A 180 19.45 -0.65 -23.91
N LYS A 181 18.35 -1.05 -23.27
CA LYS A 181 16.99 -0.58 -23.61
C LYS A 181 16.61 0.69 -22.87
N PRO A 182 15.66 1.50 -23.41
CA PRO A 182 15.18 2.70 -22.74
C PRO A 182 14.71 2.42 -21.32
N ASN A 183 15.03 3.34 -20.41
CA ASN A 183 14.53 3.28 -19.04
C ASN A 183 13.01 3.43 -19.04
N LEU A 184 12.32 2.54 -18.31
CA LEU A 184 10.87 2.58 -18.14
C LEU A 184 10.44 3.52 -17.01
N ASP A 185 11.37 4.15 -16.29
CA ASP A 185 11.07 5.19 -15.33
C ASP A 185 10.94 6.55 -16.01
N VAL A 186 9.75 7.16 -15.90
CA VAL A 186 9.42 8.44 -16.53
C VAL A 186 9.55 9.63 -15.57
N THR A 187 10.03 9.41 -14.35
CA THR A 187 10.13 10.45 -13.32
C THR A 187 10.92 11.68 -13.79
N ASP A 188 12.10 11.47 -14.39
CA ASP A 188 12.94 12.57 -14.88
C ASP A 188 12.26 13.36 -15.99
N GLU A 189 11.53 12.67 -16.88
CA GLU A 189 10.81 13.31 -17.98
C GLU A 189 9.58 14.09 -17.46
N MET A 190 8.86 13.57 -16.46
CA MET A 190 7.79 14.30 -15.78
C MET A 190 8.29 15.61 -15.18
N VAL A 191 9.43 15.57 -14.47
CA VAL A 191 10.06 16.77 -13.87
C VAL A 191 10.48 17.76 -14.96
N LYS A 192 11.11 17.27 -16.03
CA LYS A 192 11.55 18.09 -17.17
C LYS A 192 10.38 18.78 -17.89
N GLN A 193 9.22 18.12 -17.96
CA GLN A 193 7.99 18.70 -18.52
C GLN A 193 7.25 19.61 -17.54
N GLY A 194 7.72 19.76 -16.30
CA GLY A 194 7.11 20.63 -15.30
C GLY A 194 5.85 20.05 -14.65
N TYR A 195 5.74 18.72 -14.55
CA TYR A 195 4.65 18.07 -13.83
C TYR A 195 4.59 18.57 -12.39
N ASN A 196 3.36 18.70 -11.88
CA ASN A 196 3.07 18.91 -10.47
C ASN A 196 1.92 17.98 -10.06
N ALA A 197 1.60 17.94 -8.76
CA ALA A 197 0.55 17.05 -8.25
C ALA A 197 -0.79 17.25 -8.98
N THR A 198 -1.30 18.48 -9.07
CA THR A 198 -2.55 18.76 -9.78
C THR A 198 -2.53 18.27 -11.22
N HIS A 199 -1.43 18.44 -11.94
CA HIS A 199 -1.28 17.94 -13.30
C HIS A 199 -1.35 16.40 -13.36
N MET A 200 -0.72 15.69 -12.42
CA MET A 200 -0.83 14.22 -12.33
C MET A 200 -2.28 13.76 -12.13
N PHE A 201 -3.04 14.46 -11.28
CA PHE A 201 -4.47 14.17 -11.07
C PHE A 201 -5.31 14.47 -12.32
N ARG A 202 -4.99 15.53 -13.07
CA ARG A 202 -5.65 15.84 -14.35
C ARG A 202 -5.36 14.81 -15.43
N VAL A 203 -4.12 14.33 -15.52
CA VAL A 203 -3.75 13.21 -16.41
C VAL A 203 -4.57 11.96 -16.05
N ALA A 204 -4.78 11.70 -14.77
CA ALA A 204 -5.65 10.59 -14.35
C ALA A 204 -7.11 10.84 -14.75
N GLU A 205 -7.68 12.01 -14.49
CA GLU A 205 -9.03 12.38 -14.94
C GLU A 205 -9.21 12.22 -16.45
N ASP A 206 -8.25 12.67 -17.26
CA ASP A 206 -8.25 12.50 -18.73
C ASP A 206 -8.30 11.01 -19.11
N PHE A 207 -7.60 10.14 -18.38
CA PHE A 207 -7.68 8.70 -18.60
C PHE A 207 -9.08 8.15 -18.31
N PHE A 208 -9.68 8.48 -17.16
CA PHE A 208 -11.03 7.99 -16.81
C PHE A 208 -12.10 8.50 -17.79
N THR A 209 -12.05 9.79 -18.15
CA THR A 209 -12.99 10.39 -19.10
C THR A 209 -12.82 9.85 -20.51
N SER A 210 -11.60 9.44 -20.93
CA SER A 210 -11.38 8.75 -22.20
C SER A 210 -12.10 7.40 -22.30
N LEU A 211 -12.43 6.78 -21.16
CA LEU A 211 -13.25 5.57 -21.05
C LEU A 211 -14.75 5.89 -20.89
N ASN A 212 -15.14 7.14 -21.08
CA ASN A 212 -16.51 7.64 -20.91
C ASN A 212 -17.03 7.48 -19.46
N LEU A 213 -16.13 7.61 -18.48
CA LEU A 213 -16.48 7.76 -17.05
C LEU A 213 -16.61 9.24 -16.67
N GLU A 214 -17.12 9.51 -15.46
CA GLU A 214 -17.46 10.87 -15.02
C GLU A 214 -16.20 11.75 -14.80
N GLU A 215 -16.30 13.04 -15.10
CA GLU A 215 -15.30 14.04 -14.66
C GLU A 215 -15.34 14.19 -13.13
N MET A 216 -14.24 14.65 -12.52
CA MET A 216 -14.25 14.93 -11.08
C MET A 216 -15.06 16.21 -10.81
N PRO A 217 -15.94 16.22 -9.80
CA PRO A 217 -16.68 17.42 -9.42
C PRO A 217 -15.77 18.60 -9.04
N ASP A 218 -16.24 19.84 -9.18
CA ASP A 218 -15.47 21.02 -8.78
C ASP A 218 -15.07 20.96 -7.29
N GLU A 219 -15.98 20.48 -6.43
CA GLU A 219 -15.72 20.31 -5.00
C GLU A 219 -14.56 19.34 -4.70
N PHE A 220 -14.28 18.38 -5.59
CA PHE A 220 -13.12 17.49 -5.44
C PHE A 220 -11.81 18.29 -5.53
N TRP A 221 -11.70 19.19 -6.51
CA TRP A 221 -10.50 20.00 -6.72
C TRP A 221 -10.31 21.05 -5.64
N GLU A 222 -11.40 21.63 -5.15
CA GLU A 222 -11.37 22.62 -4.07
C GLU A 222 -11.11 21.98 -2.69
N GLY A 223 -11.61 20.76 -2.48
CA GLY A 223 -11.63 20.12 -1.17
C GLY A 223 -10.45 19.16 -0.88
N SER A 224 -9.79 18.64 -1.91
CA SER A 224 -8.75 17.61 -1.77
C SER A 224 -7.40 18.15 -1.30
N MET A 225 -6.66 17.33 -0.55
CA MET A 225 -5.27 17.60 -0.17
C MET A 225 -4.36 16.78 -1.10
N LEU A 226 -3.95 17.38 -2.22
CA LEU A 226 -3.10 16.73 -3.24
C LEU A 226 -1.60 16.92 -3.00
N VAL A 227 -1.23 17.79 -2.06
CA VAL A 227 0.15 18.08 -1.68
C VAL A 227 0.25 18.17 -0.16
N LYS A 228 1.42 17.83 0.40
CA LYS A 228 1.68 17.99 1.83
C LYS A 228 1.66 19.50 2.18
N PRO A 229 0.79 19.95 3.11
CA PRO A 229 0.78 21.35 3.52
C PRO A 229 2.04 21.71 4.33
N GLU A 230 2.59 22.88 4.08
CA GLU A 230 3.72 23.39 4.86
C GLU A 230 3.33 23.66 6.32
N GLY A 231 4.21 23.27 7.26
CA GLY A 231 4.04 23.54 8.68
C GLY A 231 2.91 22.78 9.38
N ARG A 232 2.33 21.76 8.75
CA ARG A 232 1.29 20.90 9.35
C ARG A 232 1.69 19.43 9.30
N GLU A 233 1.51 18.76 10.44
CA GLU A 233 1.59 17.30 10.50
C GLU A 233 0.26 16.73 9.99
N VAL A 234 0.36 15.83 9.02
CA VAL A 234 -0.79 15.18 8.39
C VAL A 234 -0.48 13.71 8.15
N VAL A 235 -1.52 12.86 8.13
CA VAL A 235 -1.39 11.48 7.68
C VAL A 235 -1.16 11.50 6.17
N CYS A 236 0.06 11.22 5.72
CA CYS A 236 0.41 11.34 4.30
C CYS A 236 -0.03 10.15 3.43
N HIS A 237 -0.26 8.98 4.04
CA HIS A 237 -0.74 7.79 3.34
C HIS A 237 -1.97 8.12 2.48
N ALA A 238 -1.89 7.75 1.20
CA ALA A 238 -2.93 8.03 0.22
C ALA A 238 -4.27 7.42 0.67
N SER A 239 -5.36 8.14 0.40
CA SER A 239 -6.72 7.70 0.72
C SER A 239 -7.74 8.54 -0.02
N ALA A 240 -8.81 7.87 -0.47
CA ALA A 240 -10.00 8.47 -1.03
C ALA A 240 -11.14 8.51 0.00
N TRP A 241 -11.99 9.54 -0.09
CA TRP A 241 -13.02 9.84 0.90
C TRP A 241 -14.36 10.14 0.23
N ASP A 242 -15.41 9.38 0.60
CA ASP A 242 -16.82 9.68 0.30
C ASP A 242 -17.45 10.33 1.54
N PHE A 243 -17.97 11.55 1.42
CA PHE A 243 -18.62 12.27 2.52
C PHE A 243 -20.13 11.94 2.64
N TYR A 244 -20.59 10.94 1.89
CA TYR A 244 -21.94 10.36 1.91
C TYR A 244 -23.09 11.29 1.50
N ASN A 245 -22.79 12.52 1.07
CA ASN A 245 -23.77 13.52 0.63
C ASN A 245 -24.04 13.53 -0.89
N ARG A 246 -23.41 12.61 -1.64
CA ARG A 246 -23.47 12.44 -3.11
C ARG A 246 -22.83 13.56 -3.94
N ARG A 247 -22.06 14.45 -3.31
CA ARG A 247 -21.44 15.61 -3.96
C ARG A 247 -19.96 15.74 -3.62
N ASP A 248 -19.63 15.59 -2.34
CA ASP A 248 -18.30 15.82 -1.80
C ASP A 248 -17.51 14.51 -1.75
N PHE A 249 -16.49 14.43 -2.60
CA PHE A 249 -15.56 13.32 -2.71
C PHE A 249 -14.15 13.90 -2.75
N ARG A 250 -13.19 13.34 -2.01
CA ARG A 250 -11.86 13.94 -1.87
C ARG A 250 -10.74 12.91 -1.83
N ILE A 251 -9.55 13.33 -2.22
CA ILE A 251 -8.31 12.59 -1.98
C ILE A 251 -7.43 13.33 -0.98
N LYS A 252 -6.75 12.56 -0.12
CA LYS A 252 -5.72 13.05 0.80
C LYS A 252 -4.42 12.27 0.58
N GLN A 253 -3.48 12.88 -0.14
CA GLN A 253 -2.20 12.28 -0.52
C GLN A 253 -1.07 13.33 -0.50
N CYS A 254 0.08 12.98 0.04
CA CYS A 254 1.29 13.80 -0.03
C CYS A 254 2.06 13.55 -1.35
N THR A 255 1.45 13.90 -2.49
CA THR A 255 1.96 13.53 -3.81
C THR A 255 3.31 14.17 -4.11
N THR A 256 4.29 13.34 -4.49
CA THR A 256 5.56 13.77 -5.08
C THR A 256 5.57 13.46 -6.58
N VAL A 257 6.36 14.21 -7.36
CA VAL A 257 6.41 14.04 -8.82
C VAL A 257 7.31 12.86 -9.16
N THR A 258 6.75 11.65 -9.11
CA THR A 258 7.40 10.40 -9.49
C THR A 258 6.44 9.51 -10.27
N MET A 259 6.98 8.57 -11.03
CA MET A 259 6.18 7.55 -11.73
C MET A 259 5.37 6.69 -10.76
N GLU A 260 5.95 6.32 -9.61
CA GLU A 260 5.24 5.56 -8.57
C GLU A 260 4.01 6.33 -8.09
N GLN A 261 4.17 7.62 -7.78
CA GLN A 261 3.06 8.45 -7.33
C GLN A 261 2.04 8.71 -8.45
N LEU A 262 2.45 8.74 -9.72
CA LEU A 262 1.50 8.81 -10.84
C LEU A 262 0.55 7.61 -10.84
N PHE A 263 1.08 6.42 -10.55
CA PHE A 263 0.28 5.20 -10.44
C PHE A 263 -0.63 5.20 -9.21
N THR A 264 -0.13 5.67 -8.07
CA THR A 264 -0.95 5.88 -6.87
C THR A 264 -2.09 6.87 -7.13
N VAL A 265 -1.84 7.97 -7.84
CA VAL A 265 -2.88 8.93 -8.21
C VAL A 265 -4.00 8.27 -9.03
N HIS A 266 -3.67 7.41 -9.99
CA HIS A 266 -4.68 6.65 -10.75
C HIS A 266 -5.44 5.65 -9.88
N HIS A 267 -4.75 5.00 -8.93
CA HIS A 267 -5.39 4.11 -7.96
C HIS A 267 -6.46 4.85 -7.13
N GLU A 268 -6.08 5.96 -6.51
CA GLU A 268 -6.99 6.75 -5.65
C GLU A 268 -8.15 7.37 -6.46
N MET A 269 -7.88 7.84 -7.68
CA MET A 269 -8.93 8.34 -8.57
C MET A 269 -9.92 7.24 -8.99
N GLY A 270 -9.47 5.98 -9.04
CA GLY A 270 -10.34 4.83 -9.25
C GLY A 270 -11.33 4.62 -8.11
N HIS A 271 -10.94 4.89 -6.86
CA HIS A 271 -11.87 4.90 -5.73
C HIS A 271 -12.92 6.01 -5.86
N ILE A 272 -12.50 7.23 -6.23
CA ILE A 272 -13.44 8.35 -6.45
C ILE A 272 -14.44 8.00 -7.56
N GLN A 273 -13.98 7.39 -8.66
CA GLN A 273 -14.90 6.90 -9.68
C GLN A 273 -15.90 5.89 -9.14
N TYR A 274 -15.45 4.91 -8.35
CA TYR A 274 -16.39 3.97 -7.73
C TYR A 274 -17.44 4.70 -6.88
N TYR A 275 -17.02 5.73 -6.13
CA TYR A 275 -17.93 6.57 -5.35
C TYR A 275 -18.98 7.28 -6.20
N LEU A 276 -18.55 7.90 -7.30
CA LEU A 276 -19.43 8.57 -8.25
C LEU A 276 -20.46 7.60 -8.83
N GLN A 277 -20.02 6.40 -9.24
CA GLN A 277 -20.89 5.41 -9.89
C GLN A 277 -22.01 4.88 -8.97
N TYR A 278 -21.75 4.71 -7.67
CA TYR A 278 -22.77 4.19 -6.74
C TYR A 278 -23.44 5.25 -5.87
N LYS A 279 -23.15 6.55 -6.05
CA LYS A 279 -23.62 7.63 -5.16
C LYS A 279 -25.14 7.68 -4.98
N ASP A 280 -25.90 7.16 -5.94
CA ASP A 280 -27.37 7.14 -5.88
C ASP A 280 -27.95 5.89 -5.19
N GLN A 281 -27.11 4.91 -4.83
CA GLN A 281 -27.50 3.80 -3.98
C GLN A 281 -27.77 4.26 -2.53
N PRO A 282 -28.60 3.53 -1.75
CA PRO A 282 -28.70 3.76 -0.32
C PRO A 282 -27.35 3.58 0.37
N VAL A 283 -27.03 4.40 1.39
CA VAL A 283 -25.71 4.43 2.04
C VAL A 283 -25.22 3.05 2.49
N GLY A 284 -26.11 2.20 3.02
CA GLY A 284 -25.76 0.83 3.42
C GLY A 284 -25.31 -0.11 2.28
N PHE A 285 -25.43 0.33 1.02
CA PHE A 285 -24.96 -0.36 -0.18
C PHE A 285 -23.88 0.42 -0.95
N ARG A 286 -23.46 1.62 -0.49
CA ARG A 286 -22.37 2.40 -1.11
C ARG A 286 -21.01 1.87 -0.66
N ARG A 287 -20.62 0.75 -1.25
CA ARG A 287 -19.33 0.09 -1.09
C ARG A 287 -19.10 -0.82 -2.30
N GLY A 288 -17.87 -1.26 -2.50
CA GLY A 288 -17.56 -2.28 -3.50
C GLY A 288 -18.33 -3.59 -3.25
N ALA A 289 -18.48 -4.42 -4.29
CA ALA A 289 -19.13 -5.72 -4.17
C ALA A 289 -18.54 -6.55 -3.00
N ASN A 290 -17.22 -6.53 -2.89
CA ASN A 290 -16.45 -6.83 -1.68
C ASN A 290 -15.27 -5.82 -1.60
N PRO A 291 -14.48 -5.80 -0.50
CA PRO A 291 -13.35 -4.86 -0.38
C PRO A 291 -12.34 -4.97 -1.51
N GLY A 292 -12.05 -6.19 -1.99
CA GLY A 292 -11.11 -6.42 -3.09
C GLY A 292 -11.53 -5.77 -4.42
N PHE A 293 -12.83 -5.61 -4.70
CA PHE A 293 -13.27 -4.85 -5.87
C PHE A 293 -12.93 -3.36 -5.77
N HIS A 294 -12.96 -2.80 -4.57
CA HIS A 294 -12.68 -1.37 -4.37
C HIS A 294 -11.22 -1.05 -4.71
N GLU A 295 -10.31 -1.90 -4.24
CA GLU A 295 -8.87 -1.83 -4.52
C GLU A 295 -8.53 -2.17 -5.98
N ALA A 296 -9.20 -3.18 -6.55
CA ALA A 296 -8.90 -3.66 -7.89
C ALA A 296 -9.25 -2.65 -8.99
N ILE A 297 -10.29 -1.83 -8.83
CA ILE A 297 -10.65 -0.83 -9.85
C ILE A 297 -9.51 0.19 -10.02
N GLY A 298 -9.00 0.77 -8.94
CA GLY A 298 -7.85 1.68 -9.01
C GLY A 298 -6.64 1.03 -9.70
N ASP A 299 -6.33 -0.20 -9.31
CA ASP A 299 -5.18 -0.93 -9.83
C ASP A 299 -5.33 -1.33 -11.31
N VAL A 300 -6.52 -1.75 -11.77
CA VAL A 300 -6.74 -2.13 -13.17
C VAL A 300 -6.48 -0.98 -14.13
N LEU A 301 -6.87 0.25 -13.76
CA LEU A 301 -6.60 1.42 -14.59
C LEU A 301 -5.11 1.79 -14.53
N SER A 302 -4.50 1.72 -13.35
CA SER A 302 -3.06 1.92 -13.17
C SER A 302 -2.22 0.95 -14.04
N LEU A 303 -2.65 -0.32 -14.20
CA LEU A 303 -2.01 -1.29 -15.10
C LEU A 303 -2.03 -0.88 -16.58
N SER A 304 -3.07 -0.16 -17.01
CA SER A 304 -3.15 0.33 -18.40
C SER A 304 -2.26 1.55 -18.60
N VAL A 305 -2.22 2.42 -17.58
CA VAL A 305 -1.42 3.64 -17.55
C VAL A 305 0.06 3.34 -17.51
N SER A 306 0.46 2.26 -16.84
CA SER A 306 1.86 1.85 -16.72
C SER A 306 2.47 1.29 -18.01
N THR A 307 1.65 1.02 -19.03
CA THR A 307 2.14 0.43 -20.29
C THR A 307 3.03 1.42 -21.06
N PRO A 308 4.14 0.95 -21.69
CA PRO A 308 4.98 1.81 -22.51
C PRO A 308 4.20 2.54 -23.62
N LYS A 309 3.19 1.87 -24.19
CA LYS A 309 2.30 2.45 -25.20
C LYS A 309 1.53 3.66 -24.68
N HIS A 310 0.96 3.55 -23.46
CA HIS A 310 0.23 4.67 -22.87
C HIS A 310 1.18 5.81 -22.48
N LEU A 311 2.28 5.50 -21.80
CA LEU A 311 3.29 6.49 -21.40
C LEU A 311 3.84 7.27 -22.61
N HIS A 312 4.04 6.61 -23.75
CA HIS A 312 4.38 7.28 -25.01
C HIS A 312 3.23 8.18 -25.52
N SER A 313 1.98 7.73 -25.43
CA SER A 313 0.82 8.53 -25.89
C SER A 313 0.64 9.84 -25.11
N ILE A 314 1.03 9.86 -23.84
CA ILE A 314 1.07 11.06 -22.98
C ILE A 314 2.44 11.76 -22.99
N LYS A 315 3.31 11.40 -23.95
CA LYS A 315 4.64 12.01 -24.20
C LYS A 315 5.64 11.87 -23.05
N LEU A 316 5.46 10.90 -22.15
CA LEU A 316 6.42 10.60 -21.09
C LEU A 316 7.49 9.58 -21.50
N LEU A 317 7.30 8.89 -22.64
CA LEU A 317 8.32 8.05 -23.28
C LEU A 317 8.52 8.48 -24.74
N GLU A 318 9.77 8.44 -25.20
CA GLU A 318 10.14 8.81 -26.58
C GLU A 318 9.66 7.79 -27.63
N SER A 319 9.61 6.51 -27.26
CA SER A 319 9.10 5.45 -28.15
C SER A 319 8.16 4.51 -27.41
N GLY A 320 7.06 4.16 -28.08
CA GLY A 320 6.15 3.10 -27.67
C GLY A 320 6.46 1.74 -28.30
N THR A 321 7.58 1.59 -29.01
CA THR A 321 7.96 0.32 -29.65
C THR A 321 8.27 -0.74 -28.60
N SER A 322 7.60 -1.88 -28.72
CA SER A 322 7.80 -3.06 -27.88
C SER A 322 8.62 -4.09 -28.66
N ASP A 323 9.68 -4.57 -28.03
CA ASP A 323 10.44 -5.75 -28.43
C ASP A 323 10.59 -6.69 -27.22
N THR A 324 11.03 -7.93 -27.46
CA THR A 324 11.10 -8.95 -26.40
C THR A 324 11.94 -8.52 -25.19
N GLU A 325 13.02 -7.77 -25.41
CA GLU A 325 13.91 -7.31 -24.34
C GLU A 325 13.24 -6.19 -23.51
N THR A 326 12.59 -5.23 -24.18
CA THR A 326 11.82 -4.15 -23.55
C THR A 326 10.61 -4.70 -22.79
N ASP A 327 9.91 -5.67 -23.37
CA ASP A 327 8.79 -6.36 -22.73
C ASP A 327 9.26 -7.14 -21.49
N THR A 328 10.41 -7.83 -21.59
CA THR A 328 10.98 -8.54 -20.43
C THR A 328 11.35 -7.57 -19.31
N ASN A 329 11.96 -6.44 -19.65
CA ASN A 329 12.27 -5.36 -18.73
C ASN A 329 10.99 -4.83 -18.04
N TYR A 330 9.91 -4.62 -18.79
CA TYR A 330 8.61 -4.17 -18.29
C TYR A 330 7.96 -5.21 -17.36
N LEU A 331 7.88 -6.47 -17.81
CA LEU A 331 7.29 -7.55 -17.03
C LEU A 331 8.02 -7.77 -15.72
N LEU A 332 9.36 -7.64 -15.70
CA LEU A 332 10.11 -7.71 -14.45
C LEU A 332 9.79 -6.53 -13.53
N LYS A 333 9.73 -5.30 -14.04
CA LYS A 333 9.35 -4.12 -13.24
C LYS A 333 7.97 -4.32 -12.61
N MET A 334 7.00 -4.81 -13.38
CA MET A 334 5.66 -5.16 -12.89
C MET A 334 5.69 -6.31 -11.87
N ALA A 335 6.50 -7.35 -12.10
CA ALA A 335 6.60 -8.47 -11.18
C ALA A 335 7.21 -8.08 -9.82
N LEU A 336 8.21 -7.20 -9.82
CA LEU A 336 8.80 -6.64 -8.61
C LEU A 336 7.78 -5.88 -7.76
N GLU A 337 6.72 -5.33 -8.36
CA GLU A 337 5.63 -4.70 -7.61
C GLU A 337 4.53 -5.70 -7.27
N LYS A 338 3.89 -6.28 -8.28
CA LYS A 338 2.64 -7.04 -8.13
C LYS A 338 2.88 -8.47 -7.62
N ILE A 339 3.90 -9.17 -8.10
CA ILE A 339 4.18 -10.56 -7.65
C ILE A 339 4.85 -10.56 -6.28
N ALA A 340 5.74 -9.61 -6.00
CA ALA A 340 6.37 -9.46 -4.69
C ALA A 340 5.37 -9.15 -3.56
N PHE A 341 4.31 -8.39 -3.87
CA PHE A 341 3.30 -8.00 -2.88
C PHE A 341 2.42 -9.16 -2.41
N LEU A 342 2.10 -10.12 -3.27
CA LEU A 342 1.14 -11.18 -2.93
C LEU A 342 1.49 -11.99 -1.67
N PRO A 343 2.71 -12.53 -1.48
CA PRO A 343 3.06 -13.19 -0.21
C PRO A 343 3.01 -12.24 0.99
N PHE A 344 3.33 -10.96 0.81
CA PHE A 344 3.25 -9.96 1.87
C PHE A 344 1.80 -9.65 2.28
N GLY A 345 0.91 -9.43 1.31
CA GLY A 345 -0.52 -9.25 1.57
C GLY A 345 -1.12 -10.48 2.24
N TYR A 346 -0.73 -11.68 1.78
CA TYR A 346 -1.18 -12.94 2.36
C TYR A 346 -0.72 -13.12 3.81
N LEU A 347 0.57 -12.90 4.11
CA LEU A 347 1.12 -13.12 5.45
C LEU A 347 0.56 -12.15 6.49
N ILE A 348 0.29 -10.89 6.12
CA ILE A 348 -0.28 -9.90 7.04
C ILE A 348 -1.61 -10.39 7.59
N ASP A 349 -2.49 -10.87 6.71
CA ASP A 349 -3.81 -11.31 7.13
C ASP A 349 -3.76 -12.64 7.89
N GLN A 350 -2.89 -13.57 7.49
CA GLN A 350 -2.63 -14.77 8.28
C GLN A 350 -2.19 -14.42 9.72
N TRP A 351 -1.28 -13.46 9.87
CA TRP A 351 -0.83 -12.99 11.17
C TRP A 351 -1.97 -12.33 11.97
N ARG A 352 -2.70 -11.38 11.37
CA ARG A 352 -3.81 -10.67 12.04
C ARG A 352 -4.93 -11.64 12.45
N TRP A 353 -5.29 -12.57 11.59
CA TRP A 353 -6.29 -13.60 11.90
C TRP A 353 -5.83 -14.51 13.03
N GLY A 354 -4.54 -14.89 13.07
CA GLY A 354 -3.95 -15.63 14.17
C GLY A 354 -4.03 -14.87 15.51
N VAL A 355 -3.76 -13.55 15.48
CA VAL A 355 -3.89 -12.67 16.64
C VAL A 355 -5.34 -12.56 17.11
N PHE A 356 -6.29 -12.28 16.22
CA PHE A 356 -7.71 -12.14 16.60
C PHE A 356 -8.32 -13.45 17.09
N LYS A 357 -7.95 -14.59 16.51
CA LYS A 357 -8.37 -15.93 16.97
C LYS A 357 -7.74 -16.33 18.32
N GLY A 358 -6.73 -15.59 18.80
CA GLY A 358 -5.99 -15.90 20.03
C GLY A 358 -4.89 -16.96 19.87
N ASN A 359 -4.62 -17.42 18.64
CA ASN A 359 -3.54 -18.38 18.35
C ASN A 359 -2.14 -17.76 18.51
N THR A 360 -2.06 -16.44 18.35
CA THR A 360 -0.84 -15.66 18.54
C THR A 360 -1.02 -14.74 19.75
N PRO A 361 -0.54 -15.10 20.94
CA PRO A 361 -0.65 -14.23 22.11
C PRO A 361 0.37 -13.06 22.05
N PRO A 362 0.16 -11.97 22.83
CA PRO A 362 0.97 -10.74 22.75
C PRO A 362 2.49 -10.93 22.87
N GLU A 363 2.93 -11.87 23.70
CA GLU A 363 4.34 -12.22 23.90
C GLU A 363 4.98 -12.88 22.67
N ARG A 364 4.16 -13.43 21.74
CA ARG A 364 4.60 -14.06 20.51
C ARG A 364 4.34 -13.23 19.25
N TYR A 365 3.68 -12.08 19.34
CA TYR A 365 3.37 -11.20 18.19
C TYR A 365 4.54 -11.05 17.21
N ASN A 366 5.70 -10.62 17.71
CA ASN A 366 6.86 -10.39 16.85
C ASN A 366 7.50 -11.70 16.38
N ALA A 367 7.54 -12.74 17.22
CA ALA A 367 8.14 -14.02 16.84
C ALA A 367 7.34 -14.71 15.72
N GLU A 368 6.00 -14.73 15.80
CA GLU A 368 5.16 -15.29 14.75
C GLU A 368 5.18 -14.46 13.48
N TRP A 369 5.27 -13.12 13.58
CA TRP A 369 5.45 -12.26 12.42
C TRP A 369 6.69 -12.65 11.61
N TRP A 370 7.83 -12.83 12.30
CA TRP A 370 9.08 -13.25 11.66
C TRP A 370 9.13 -14.72 11.25
N TYR A 371 8.27 -15.57 11.80
CA TYR A 371 8.11 -16.95 11.32
C TYR A 371 7.35 -17.01 9.99
N LEU A 372 6.37 -16.13 9.80
CA LEU A 372 5.59 -16.03 8.56
C LEU A 372 6.34 -15.29 7.43
N ARG A 373 7.31 -14.45 7.79
CA ARG A 373 8.19 -13.70 6.86
C ARG A 373 9.36 -14.56 6.38
#